data_AF-A0A7I8KT80-F1
#
_entry.id   AF-A0A7I8KT80-F1
#
_cell.length_a   1.000
_cell.length_b   1.000
_cell.length_c   1.000
_cell.angle_alpha   90.00
_cell.angle_beta   90.00
_cell.angle_gamma   90.00
#
_symmetry.space_group_name_H-M   'P 1'
#
loop_
_entity.id
_entity.type
_entity.pdbx_description
1 polymer ?
#
loop_
_entity_poly.entity_id
_entity_poly.type
_entity_poly.pdbx_seq_one_letter_code
_entity_poly.pdbx_strand_id
1 'polypeptide(L)'
;MDGTQVQLRSVALGKYLCAENGGGTVVVANRASPSGWETLKLWRVDATHFQFRVFFKQFVAVNNGGYAVAVTTRPGPAETFEIVRRTGDPNRVRIRAPNGLFLQGLARAPTVMREHWQSFIVEEDFKFIKDNGLNAVRVPVGGGSPATLLRRHTKYGLKVIIDLHAAPGSQNGDEHSGGRDGIIEWGVEPGSIEKTVSVIEFLAQRYASRPSLIAVELINEPRAEGVGFDTLKSYYQAGYDAVRRHTSTAYVIFSARLSADAGEFIPFTSGLDGTVLDVHYYNLFSDMFDGWTAQQNIDYVHNQRANQLAVVTKSNGRPLSFVGEWVAEWNVNNATSEDYRRFAEAQLKVLGNASFGWAYWTYKCEKQHWSLRWMITNGYISLV
;
A
#
# COMPACT_ATOMS: atom_id res chain seq x y z
N MET A 1 36.92 -19.36 -24.64
CA MET A 1 35.79 -19.23 -23.69
C MET A 1 34.48 -18.89 -24.40
N ASP A 2 34.41 -19.03 -25.73
CA ASP A 2 33.17 -18.72 -26.44
C ASP A 2 32.10 -19.75 -26.11
N GLY A 3 30.96 -19.27 -25.63
CA GLY A 3 29.88 -20.11 -25.14
C GLY A 3 30.01 -20.55 -23.68
N THR A 4 31.03 -20.08 -22.93
CA THR A 4 31.11 -20.32 -21.49
C THR A 4 29.86 -19.76 -20.80
N GLN A 5 29.20 -20.61 -20.01
CA GLN A 5 28.02 -20.22 -19.25
C GLN A 5 28.44 -19.54 -17.95
N VAL A 6 27.78 -18.43 -17.64
CA VAL A 6 28.00 -17.65 -16.41
C VAL A 6 26.67 -17.27 -15.78
N GLN A 7 26.70 -17.19 -14.46
CA GLN A 7 25.61 -16.68 -13.64
C GLN A 7 26.17 -15.52 -12.82
N LEU A 8 25.53 -14.35 -12.93
CA LEU A 8 26.03 -13.12 -12.31
C LEU A 8 25.15 -12.77 -11.12
N ARG A 9 25.73 -12.72 -9.92
CA ARG A 9 25.03 -12.32 -8.70
C ARG A 9 25.39 -10.88 -8.33
N SER A 10 24.38 -10.03 -8.20
CA SER A 10 24.54 -8.66 -7.71
C SER A 10 25.08 -8.68 -6.28
N VAL A 11 26.18 -7.94 -6.04
CA VAL A 11 26.75 -7.80 -4.69
C VAL A 11 25.78 -7.03 -3.78
N ALA A 12 25.17 -5.97 -4.30
CA ALA A 12 24.28 -5.11 -3.51
C ALA A 12 22.92 -5.77 -3.22
N LEU A 13 22.36 -6.50 -4.18
CA LEU A 13 21.02 -7.09 -4.05
C LEU A 13 21.04 -8.54 -3.55
N GLY A 14 22.18 -9.23 -3.66
CA GLY A 14 22.26 -10.67 -3.38
C GLY A 14 21.43 -11.54 -4.33
N LYS A 15 20.94 -10.99 -5.45
CA LYS A 15 20.11 -11.64 -6.46
C LYS A 15 20.87 -11.90 -7.76
N TYR A 16 20.48 -12.95 -8.48
CA TYR A 16 21.02 -13.30 -9.80
C TYR A 16 20.41 -12.43 -10.90
N LEU A 17 21.25 -12.07 -11.86
CA LEU A 17 20.87 -11.42 -13.11
C LEU A 17 20.05 -12.38 -13.96
N CYS A 18 18.89 -11.94 -14.41
CA CYS A 18 17.89 -12.68 -15.16
C CYS A 18 17.57 -11.92 -16.44
N ALA A 19 17.57 -12.61 -17.58
CA ALA A 19 16.92 -12.13 -18.78
C ALA A 19 15.44 -12.51 -18.71
N GLU A 20 14.55 -11.54 -18.45
CA GLU A 20 13.13 -11.83 -18.29
C GLU A 20 12.58 -12.48 -19.57
N ASN A 21 11.69 -13.46 -19.38
CA ASN A 21 11.19 -14.35 -20.44
C ASN A 21 12.28 -15.03 -21.28
N GLY A 22 13.51 -15.17 -20.76
CA GLY A 22 14.63 -15.76 -21.48
C GLY A 22 15.21 -14.89 -22.60
N GLY A 23 14.66 -13.68 -22.84
CA GLY A 23 15.03 -12.77 -23.94
C GLY A 23 13.84 -12.01 -24.50
N GLY A 24 14.10 -10.91 -25.20
CA GLY A 24 13.12 -10.06 -25.87
C GLY A 24 12.70 -8.84 -25.06
N THR A 25 13.27 -8.68 -23.88
CA THR A 25 12.92 -7.62 -22.93
C THR A 25 14.10 -7.27 -22.01
N VAL A 26 13.81 -6.73 -20.83
CA VAL A 26 14.75 -6.27 -19.82
C VAL A 26 15.59 -7.38 -19.22
N VAL A 27 16.79 -7.01 -18.77
CA VAL A 27 17.69 -7.83 -17.96
C VAL A 27 17.79 -7.21 -16.56
N VAL A 28 17.41 -7.95 -15.52
CA VAL A 28 17.28 -7.44 -14.14
C VAL A 28 17.89 -8.39 -13.12
N ALA A 29 18.33 -7.89 -11.96
CA ALA A 29 18.86 -8.71 -10.88
C ALA A 29 17.82 -8.93 -9.77
N ASN A 30 16.94 -9.91 -9.94
CA ASN A 30 15.78 -10.14 -9.06
C ASN A 30 15.61 -11.60 -8.60
N ARG A 31 16.39 -12.56 -9.10
CA ARG A 31 16.19 -14.00 -8.79
C ARG A 31 17.00 -14.46 -7.58
N ALA A 32 16.38 -15.26 -6.72
CA ALA A 32 17.04 -15.81 -5.54
C ALA A 32 18.01 -16.95 -5.89
N SER A 33 17.65 -17.76 -6.89
CA SER A 33 18.42 -18.89 -7.39
C SER A 33 18.48 -18.83 -8.92
N PRO A 34 19.58 -19.28 -9.54
CA PRO A 34 19.72 -19.23 -10.98
C PRO A 34 19.24 -20.54 -11.64
N SER A 35 18.66 -20.41 -12.83
CA SER A 35 18.23 -21.49 -13.73
C SER A 35 18.53 -21.08 -15.18
N GLY A 36 17.66 -21.42 -16.13
CA GLY A 36 17.86 -21.14 -17.55
C GLY A 36 17.94 -19.64 -17.88
N TRP A 37 17.07 -18.81 -17.31
CA TRP A 37 16.98 -17.38 -17.65
C TRP A 37 18.07 -16.54 -16.98
N GLU A 38 18.68 -17.07 -15.92
CA GLU A 38 19.77 -16.44 -15.17
C GLU A 38 21.15 -16.90 -15.66
N THR A 39 21.19 -17.78 -16.66
CA THR A 39 22.42 -18.33 -17.24
C THR A 39 22.71 -17.68 -18.59
N LEU A 40 23.75 -16.85 -18.63
CA LEU A 40 24.19 -16.15 -19.83
C LEU A 40 25.41 -16.85 -20.44
N LYS A 41 25.55 -16.78 -21.76
CA LYS A 41 26.75 -17.26 -22.46
C LYS A 41 27.66 -16.09 -22.81
N LEU A 42 28.94 -16.18 -22.45
CA LEU A 42 29.96 -15.21 -22.82
C LEU A 42 30.52 -15.51 -24.21
N TRP A 43 30.55 -14.48 -25.05
CA TRP A 43 31.17 -14.50 -26.37
C TRP A 43 32.32 -13.50 -26.33
N ARG A 44 33.55 -13.98 -26.51
CA ARG A 44 34.74 -13.13 -26.41
C ARG A 44 34.91 -12.32 -27.68
N VAL A 45 35.03 -11.01 -27.55
CA VAL A 45 35.41 -10.10 -28.64
C VAL A 45 36.93 -9.90 -28.62
N ASP A 46 37.48 -9.58 -27.44
CA ASP A 46 38.93 -9.49 -27.22
C ASP A 46 39.30 -9.88 -25.77
N ALA A 47 40.50 -9.49 -25.30
CA ALA A 47 40.98 -9.82 -23.96
C ALA A 47 40.07 -9.31 -22.83
N THR A 48 39.41 -8.16 -23.02
CA THR A 48 38.60 -7.47 -22.00
C THR A 48 37.15 -7.29 -22.39
N HIS A 49 36.82 -7.39 -23.68
CA HIS A 49 35.48 -7.17 -24.22
C HIS A 49 34.76 -8.47 -24.55
N PHE A 50 33.48 -8.52 -24.15
CA PHE A 50 32.61 -9.67 -24.26
C PHE A 50 31.20 -9.24 -24.62
N GLN A 51 30.48 -10.14 -25.27
CA GLN A 51 29.05 -10.05 -25.51
C GLN A 51 28.33 -11.11 -24.67
N PHE A 52 27.16 -10.77 -24.14
CA PHE A 52 26.37 -11.67 -23.30
C PHE A 52 25.16 -12.16 -24.09
N ARG A 53 25.06 -13.48 -24.31
CA ARG A 53 23.93 -14.09 -24.99
C ARG A 53 22.99 -14.78 -24.00
N VAL A 54 21.71 -14.45 -24.07
CA VAL A 54 20.66 -14.97 -23.18
C VAL A 54 20.00 -16.25 -23.74
N PHE A 55 19.06 -16.83 -22.99
CA PHE A 55 18.44 -18.14 -23.27
C PHE A 55 17.85 -18.24 -24.68
N PHE A 56 17.02 -17.28 -25.09
CA PHE A 56 16.44 -17.19 -26.45
C PHE A 56 17.38 -16.53 -27.47
N LYS A 57 18.69 -16.74 -27.29
CA LYS A 57 19.74 -16.45 -28.28
C LYS A 57 19.93 -14.96 -28.61
N GLN A 58 19.27 -14.05 -27.91
CA GLN A 58 19.47 -12.61 -28.02
C GLN A 58 20.70 -12.15 -27.21
N PHE A 59 21.18 -10.95 -27.51
CA PHE A 59 22.34 -10.34 -26.88
C PHE A 59 21.94 -9.16 -26.01
N VAL A 60 22.59 -9.04 -24.86
CA VAL A 60 22.41 -7.92 -23.94
C VAL A 60 22.96 -6.64 -24.58
N ALA A 61 22.25 -5.53 -24.41
CA ALA A 61 22.63 -4.17 -24.82
C ALA A 61 22.14 -3.18 -23.76
N VAL A 62 22.51 -1.90 -23.91
CA VAL A 62 21.91 -0.79 -23.15
C VAL A 62 21.03 0.02 -24.08
N ASN A 63 19.75 0.17 -23.76
CA ASN A 63 18.82 0.97 -24.56
C ASN A 63 18.98 2.48 -24.29
N ASN A 64 18.28 3.32 -25.06
CA ASN A 64 18.32 4.79 -24.91
C ASN A 64 17.87 5.30 -23.53
N GLY A 65 17.12 4.49 -22.76
CA GLY A 65 16.73 4.80 -21.39
C GLY A 65 17.76 4.41 -20.33
N GLY A 66 18.92 3.87 -20.73
CA GLY A 66 19.98 3.42 -19.81
C GLY A 66 19.74 2.05 -19.19
N TYR A 67 18.79 1.26 -19.71
CA TYR A 67 18.46 -0.06 -19.17
C TYR A 67 19.15 -1.17 -19.95
N ALA A 68 19.59 -2.20 -19.21
CA ALA A 68 20.05 -3.46 -19.81
C ALA A 68 18.85 -4.22 -20.39
N VAL A 69 18.92 -4.55 -21.68
CA VAL A 69 17.87 -5.27 -22.43
C VAL A 69 18.52 -6.35 -23.29
N ALA A 70 17.79 -7.40 -23.63
CA ALA A 70 18.27 -8.46 -24.52
C ALA A 70 17.32 -8.68 -25.69
N VAL A 71 17.38 -7.80 -26.70
CA VAL A 71 16.34 -7.72 -27.75
C VAL A 71 16.83 -8.09 -29.15
N THR A 72 18.14 -8.06 -29.42
CA THR A 72 18.72 -8.35 -30.76
C THR A 72 19.35 -9.73 -30.82
N THR A 73 19.26 -10.42 -31.96
CA THR A 73 19.96 -11.70 -32.23
C THR A 73 21.30 -11.51 -32.94
N ARG A 74 21.62 -10.28 -33.36
CA ARG A 74 22.86 -9.91 -34.06
C ARG A 74 23.60 -8.88 -33.21
N PRO A 75 24.72 -9.24 -32.57
CA PRO A 75 25.45 -8.31 -31.72
C PRO A 75 26.36 -7.39 -32.53
N GLY A 76 26.57 -6.19 -32.03
CA GLY A 76 27.51 -5.20 -32.55
C GLY A 76 28.15 -4.38 -31.42
N PRO A 77 28.57 -3.14 -31.70
CA PRO A 77 29.19 -2.28 -30.69
C PRO A 77 28.29 -2.02 -29.47
N ALA A 78 26.97 -1.92 -29.65
CA ALA A 78 26.02 -1.67 -28.56
C ALA A 78 25.85 -2.87 -27.60
N GLU A 79 26.21 -4.07 -28.03
CA GLU A 79 26.14 -5.32 -27.26
C GLU A 79 27.50 -5.72 -26.65
N THR A 80 28.54 -4.89 -26.84
CA THR A 80 29.91 -5.22 -26.46
C THR A 80 30.29 -4.52 -25.15
N PHE A 81 30.51 -5.32 -24.10
CA PHE A 81 30.79 -4.85 -22.75
C PHE A 81 32.21 -5.20 -22.33
N GLU A 82 32.83 -4.34 -21.53
CA GLU A 82 34.12 -4.65 -20.91
C GLU A 82 33.89 -5.32 -19.55
N ILE A 83 34.55 -6.46 -19.31
CA ILE A 83 34.57 -7.12 -18.01
C ILE A 83 35.83 -6.68 -17.25
N VAL A 84 35.64 -5.79 -16.28
CA VAL A 84 36.71 -5.28 -15.42
C VAL A 84 36.79 -6.13 -14.16
N ARG A 85 37.83 -6.97 -14.05
CA ARG A 85 38.08 -7.80 -12.85
C ARG A 85 38.56 -6.94 -11.68
N ARG A 86 38.16 -7.29 -10.46
CA ARG A 86 38.66 -6.65 -9.24
C ARG A 86 40.05 -7.19 -8.91
N THR A 87 41.02 -6.29 -8.74
CA THR A 87 42.36 -6.66 -8.23
C THR A 87 42.24 -7.30 -6.85
N GLY A 88 42.84 -8.48 -6.67
CA GLY A 88 42.80 -9.24 -5.42
C GLY A 88 41.54 -10.08 -5.18
N ASP A 89 40.56 -10.07 -6.08
CA ASP A 89 39.35 -10.91 -5.97
C ASP A 89 38.85 -11.34 -7.38
N PRO A 90 39.31 -12.51 -7.89
CA PRO A 90 39.00 -12.94 -9.25
C PRO A 90 37.52 -13.29 -9.47
N ASN A 91 36.73 -13.44 -8.39
CA ASN A 91 35.29 -13.72 -8.42
C ASN A 91 34.43 -12.45 -8.43
N ARG A 92 35.03 -11.26 -8.37
CA ARG A 92 34.34 -9.98 -8.46
C ARG A 92 34.71 -9.27 -9.75
N VAL A 93 33.68 -8.90 -10.50
CA VAL A 93 33.80 -8.14 -11.73
C VAL A 93 32.88 -6.92 -11.69
N ARG A 94 33.25 -5.88 -12.43
CA ARG A 94 32.37 -4.79 -12.85
C ARG A 94 32.20 -4.91 -14.37
N ILE A 95 30.99 -4.69 -14.85
CA ILE A 95 30.67 -4.78 -16.29
C ILE A 95 30.46 -3.36 -16.79
N ARG A 96 31.36 -2.87 -17.66
CA ARG A 96 31.25 -1.55 -18.29
C ARG A 96 30.51 -1.70 -19.62
N ALA A 97 29.48 -0.90 -19.81
CA ALA A 97 28.71 -0.81 -21.04
C ALA A 97 29.44 0.00 -22.12
N PRO A 98 29.04 -0.12 -23.40
CA PRO A 98 29.65 0.63 -24.50
C PRO A 98 29.63 2.15 -24.33
N ASN A 99 28.69 2.68 -23.53
CA ASN A 99 28.60 4.10 -23.20
C ASN A 99 29.62 4.55 -22.11
N GLY A 100 30.54 3.67 -21.69
CA GLY A 100 31.57 3.95 -20.69
C GLY A 100 31.13 3.83 -19.23
N LEU A 101 29.84 3.64 -18.97
CA LEU A 101 29.28 3.52 -17.61
C LEU A 101 29.26 2.06 -17.14
N PHE A 102 29.26 1.83 -15.82
CA PHE A 102 29.14 0.49 -15.25
C PHE A 102 27.68 0.09 -15.03
N LEU A 103 27.33 -1.17 -15.31
CA LEU A 103 26.04 -1.74 -14.95
C LEU A 103 25.90 -1.79 -13.41
N GLN A 104 24.74 -1.37 -12.91
CA GLN A 104 24.41 -1.42 -11.48
C GLN A 104 23.02 -2.04 -11.28
N GLY A 105 22.89 -2.89 -10.27
CA GLY A 105 21.59 -3.39 -9.82
C GLY A 105 20.81 -2.24 -9.18
N LEU A 106 19.79 -1.75 -9.87
CA LEU A 106 18.96 -0.64 -9.40
C LEU A 106 18.13 -1.05 -8.17
N ALA A 107 18.57 -0.67 -6.97
CA ALA A 107 17.71 -0.54 -5.81
C ALA A 107 16.91 0.77 -5.91
N ARG A 108 16.15 0.96 -6.99
CA ARG A 108 15.40 2.21 -7.23
C ARG A 108 14.26 2.40 -6.24
N ALA A 109 13.66 1.32 -5.76
CA ALA A 109 12.52 1.40 -4.84
C ALA A 109 12.83 2.28 -3.61
N PRO A 110 13.92 2.07 -2.82
CA PRO A 110 14.24 2.99 -1.72
C PRO A 110 14.40 4.46 -2.10
N THR A 111 15.02 4.77 -3.24
CA THR A 111 15.20 6.17 -3.68
C THR A 111 13.88 6.79 -4.12
N VAL A 112 13.14 6.11 -5.00
CA VAL A 112 11.82 6.55 -5.48
C VAL A 112 10.85 6.72 -4.31
N MET A 113 10.84 5.79 -3.36
CA MET A 113 9.98 5.88 -2.18
C MET A 113 10.39 7.04 -1.26
N ARG A 114 11.70 7.29 -1.07
CA ARG A 114 12.17 8.45 -0.29
C ARG A 114 11.78 9.78 -0.93
N GLU A 115 11.96 9.91 -2.23
CA GLU A 115 11.53 11.10 -2.98
C GLU A 115 10.03 11.30 -2.85
N HIS A 116 9.23 10.24 -3.08
CA HIS A 116 7.79 10.27 -2.90
C HIS A 116 7.37 10.68 -1.49
N TRP A 117 7.91 10.07 -0.43
CA TRP A 117 7.57 10.42 0.96
C TRP A 117 7.95 11.86 1.32
N GLN A 118 8.95 12.44 0.66
CA GLN A 118 9.39 13.81 0.91
C GLN A 118 8.52 14.84 0.19
N SER A 119 7.94 14.50 -0.96
CA SER A 119 7.24 15.45 -1.84
C SER A 119 5.73 15.25 -1.98
N PHE A 120 5.18 14.07 -1.64
CA PHE A 120 3.77 13.78 -1.90
C PHE A 120 2.81 14.43 -0.89
N ILE A 121 3.14 14.35 0.40
CA ILE A 121 2.43 15.03 1.50
C ILE A 121 3.40 15.97 2.21
N VAL A 122 3.17 17.27 2.04
CA VAL A 122 4.04 18.36 2.52
C VAL A 122 3.35 19.22 3.58
N GLU A 123 4.03 20.24 4.08
CA GLU A 123 3.51 21.07 5.17
C GLU A 123 2.22 21.82 4.78
N GLU A 124 2.18 22.31 3.56
CA GLU A 124 1.05 23.03 2.97
C GLU A 124 -0.21 22.16 2.94
N ASP A 125 -0.05 20.83 2.81
CA ASP A 125 -1.16 19.90 2.84
C ASP A 125 -1.82 19.85 4.22
N PHE A 126 -1.02 19.79 5.29
CA PHE A 126 -1.56 19.82 6.66
C PHE A 126 -2.21 21.17 6.99
N LYS A 127 -1.68 22.28 6.45
CA LYS A 127 -2.32 23.59 6.56
C LYS A 127 -3.69 23.57 5.87
N PHE A 128 -3.77 23.06 4.64
CA PHE A 128 -5.03 22.95 3.91
C PHE A 128 -6.05 22.10 4.66
N ILE A 129 -5.64 20.95 5.21
CA ILE A 129 -6.52 20.08 6.01
C ILE A 129 -7.13 20.88 7.16
N LYS A 130 -6.31 21.57 7.95
CA LYS A 130 -6.78 22.39 9.07
C LYS A 130 -7.70 23.54 8.63
N ASP A 131 -7.29 24.30 7.62
CA ASP A 131 -8.01 25.50 7.17
C ASP A 131 -9.42 25.16 6.64
N ASN A 132 -9.63 23.93 6.19
CA ASN A 132 -10.92 23.45 5.66
C ASN A 132 -11.70 22.60 6.68
N GLY A 133 -11.48 22.80 7.98
CA GLY A 133 -12.32 22.24 9.04
C GLY A 133 -12.05 20.78 9.43
N LEU A 134 -11.10 20.11 8.77
CA LEU A 134 -10.68 18.76 9.16
C LEU A 134 -9.78 18.80 10.39
N ASN A 135 -9.93 17.81 11.27
CA ASN A 135 -9.28 17.79 12.59
C ASN A 135 -8.40 16.54 12.83
N ALA A 136 -8.41 15.57 11.92
CA ALA A 136 -7.66 14.32 12.05
C ALA A 136 -7.17 13.80 10.68
N VAL A 137 -6.17 12.90 10.73
CA VAL A 137 -5.70 12.12 9.57
C VAL A 137 -5.62 10.64 9.95
N ARG A 138 -6.16 9.76 9.10
CA ARG A 138 -5.91 8.31 9.12
C ARG A 138 -4.69 8.02 8.25
N VAL A 139 -3.70 7.33 8.80
CA VAL A 139 -2.41 7.11 8.16
C VAL A 139 -2.18 5.61 7.98
N PRO A 140 -2.46 5.06 6.78
CA PRO A 140 -2.10 3.71 6.40
C PRO A 140 -0.59 3.48 6.45
N VAL A 141 -0.16 2.42 7.14
CA VAL A 141 1.23 1.96 7.19
C VAL A 141 1.30 0.45 6.96
N GLY A 142 2.33 -0.01 6.25
CA GLY A 142 2.67 -1.44 6.19
C GLY A 142 3.75 -1.81 7.21
N GLY A 143 3.94 -3.11 7.46
CA GLY A 143 4.94 -3.62 8.41
C GLY A 143 6.41 -3.21 8.18
N GLY A 144 6.73 -2.58 7.05
CA GLY A 144 8.06 -2.05 6.73
C GLY A 144 8.15 -0.52 6.54
N SER A 145 7.06 0.24 6.76
CA SER A 145 7.02 1.67 6.42
C SER A 145 7.82 2.55 7.40
N PRO A 146 8.70 3.45 6.92
CA PRO A 146 9.46 4.33 7.79
C PRO A 146 8.57 5.37 8.49
N ALA A 147 8.82 5.50 9.78
CA ALA A 147 8.17 6.34 10.78
C ALA A 147 8.27 7.88 10.58
N THR A 148 8.56 8.36 9.36
CA THR A 148 8.88 9.76 9.09
C THR A 148 7.66 10.67 8.89
N LEU A 149 6.48 10.11 8.57
CA LEU A 149 5.27 10.91 8.27
C LEU A 149 4.77 11.74 9.47
N LEU A 150 5.04 11.27 10.69
CA LEU A 150 4.41 11.80 11.91
C LEU A 150 5.12 13.02 12.53
N ARG A 151 6.08 13.67 11.86
CA ARG A 151 6.73 14.86 12.44
C ARG A 151 6.02 16.18 12.14
N ARG A 152 5.24 16.26 11.05
CA ARG A 152 4.71 17.54 10.52
C ARG A 152 3.30 17.90 11.00
N HIS A 153 2.50 16.93 11.46
CA HIS A 153 1.11 17.18 11.88
C HIS A 153 0.97 18.00 13.18
N THR A 154 1.96 17.96 14.09
CA THR A 154 1.86 18.53 15.44
C THR A 154 1.63 20.03 15.43
N LYS A 155 2.23 20.74 14.46
CA LYS A 155 2.08 22.20 14.28
C LYS A 155 0.62 22.62 14.05
N TYR A 156 -0.20 21.77 13.42
CA TYR A 156 -1.56 22.11 13.03
C TYR A 156 -2.62 21.67 14.04
N GLY A 157 -2.23 20.91 15.08
CA GLY A 157 -3.15 20.38 16.08
C GLY A 157 -3.97 19.19 15.58
N LEU A 158 -3.64 18.64 14.41
CA LEU A 158 -4.32 17.50 13.81
C LEU A 158 -4.08 16.24 14.64
N LYS A 159 -5.16 15.50 14.84
CA LYS A 159 -5.14 14.17 15.45
C LYS A 159 -4.73 13.12 14.43
N VAL A 160 -4.22 12.00 14.91
CA VAL A 160 -3.67 10.92 14.08
C VAL A 160 -4.29 9.59 14.51
N ILE A 161 -4.81 8.89 13.51
CA ILE A 161 -5.10 7.46 13.56
C ILE A 161 -3.99 6.76 12.78
N ILE A 162 -3.29 5.83 13.42
CA ILE A 162 -2.31 4.96 12.74
C ILE A 162 -3.02 3.68 12.37
N ASP A 163 -2.96 3.29 11.11
CA ASP A 163 -3.65 2.12 10.59
C ASP A 163 -2.66 1.12 9.99
N LEU A 164 -2.63 -0.10 10.53
CA LEU A 164 -1.85 -1.19 9.94
C LEU A 164 -2.56 -1.73 8.69
N HIS A 165 -2.20 -1.19 7.55
CA HIS A 165 -2.89 -1.43 6.29
C HIS A 165 -2.45 -2.70 5.57
N ALA A 166 -1.24 -3.18 5.86
CA ALA A 166 -0.65 -4.34 5.19
C ALA A 166 0.08 -5.26 6.17
N ALA A 167 -0.47 -6.47 6.35
CA ALA A 167 0.13 -7.53 7.16
C ALA A 167 0.95 -8.51 6.30
N PRO A 168 1.97 -9.20 6.88
CA PRO A 168 2.71 -10.25 6.17
C PRO A 168 1.78 -11.32 5.63
N GLY A 169 1.93 -11.66 4.34
CA GLY A 169 1.09 -12.65 3.67
C GLY A 169 -0.26 -12.11 3.17
N SER A 170 -0.55 -10.81 3.36
CA SER A 170 -1.83 -10.16 3.02
C SER A 170 -3.05 -10.72 3.76
N GLN A 171 -3.84 -9.82 4.33
CA GLN A 171 -5.07 -10.16 5.05
C GLN A 171 -6.33 -10.19 4.15
N ASN A 172 -6.22 -9.78 2.89
CA ASN A 172 -7.36 -9.70 1.97
C ASN A 172 -7.09 -10.04 0.50
N GLY A 173 -5.83 -10.27 0.13
CA GLY A 173 -5.41 -10.61 -1.24
C GLY A 173 -5.24 -9.40 -2.15
N ASP A 174 -5.75 -8.23 -1.76
CA ASP A 174 -5.80 -7.03 -2.59
C ASP A 174 -4.45 -6.29 -2.59
N GLU A 175 -4.22 -5.45 -3.60
CA GLU A 175 -2.95 -4.74 -3.78
C GLU A 175 -2.65 -3.75 -2.64
N HIS A 176 -3.69 -3.20 -2.00
CA HIS A 176 -3.56 -2.22 -0.93
C HIS A 176 -3.03 -2.84 0.38
N SER A 177 -3.23 -4.15 0.59
CA SER A 177 -2.59 -4.90 1.67
C SER A 177 -1.22 -5.47 1.28
N GLY A 178 -0.73 -5.17 0.07
CA GLY A 178 0.51 -5.72 -0.47
C GLY A 178 0.37 -7.15 -1.05
N GLY A 179 -0.87 -7.60 -1.30
CA GLY A 179 -1.16 -8.82 -2.05
C GLY A 179 -0.58 -8.76 -3.46
N ARG A 180 -0.13 -9.91 -3.98
CA ARG A 180 0.55 -10.00 -5.29
C ARG A 180 -0.32 -10.66 -6.35
N ASP A 181 -1.16 -11.59 -5.94
CA ASP A 181 -1.87 -12.54 -6.79
C ASP A 181 -3.24 -12.94 -6.22
N GLY A 182 -3.75 -12.20 -5.23
CA GLY A 182 -5.03 -12.49 -4.58
C GLY A 182 -4.95 -13.52 -3.45
N ILE A 183 -3.79 -14.13 -3.20
CA ILE A 183 -3.64 -15.14 -2.14
C ILE A 183 -3.62 -14.47 -0.77
N ILE A 184 -4.37 -15.04 0.17
CA ILE A 184 -4.39 -14.67 1.59
C ILE A 184 -3.60 -15.72 2.37
N GLU A 185 -2.43 -15.34 2.87
CA GLU A 185 -1.56 -16.20 3.69
C GLU A 185 -1.51 -15.75 5.16
N TRP A 186 -1.98 -14.52 5.45
CA TRP A 186 -2.03 -14.01 6.82
C TRP A 186 -2.99 -14.83 7.68
N GLY A 187 -2.52 -15.29 8.84
CA GLY A 187 -3.27 -16.18 9.73
C GLY A 187 -3.15 -17.67 9.37
N VAL A 188 -2.56 -18.01 8.22
CA VAL A 188 -2.23 -19.39 7.81
C VAL A 188 -0.73 -19.66 7.96
N GLU A 189 0.13 -18.71 7.55
CA GLU A 189 1.58 -18.84 7.74
C GLU A 189 1.93 -18.82 9.24
N PRO A 190 2.66 -19.82 9.76
CA PRO A 190 3.10 -19.83 11.14
C PRO A 190 3.87 -18.56 11.52
N GLY A 191 3.50 -17.93 12.64
CA GLY A 191 4.15 -16.71 13.11
C GLY A 191 3.63 -15.42 12.48
N SER A 192 2.75 -15.47 11.47
CA SER A 192 2.23 -14.26 10.80
C SER A 192 1.47 -13.35 11.77
N ILE A 193 0.63 -13.92 12.64
CA ILE A 193 -0.13 -13.20 13.67
C ILE A 193 0.81 -12.53 14.68
N GLU A 194 1.78 -13.28 15.22
CA GLU A 194 2.73 -12.78 16.21
C GLU A 194 3.62 -11.67 15.64
N LYS A 195 4.03 -11.78 14.38
CA LYS A 195 4.75 -10.71 13.65
C LYS A 195 3.86 -9.46 13.54
N THR A 196 2.59 -9.61 13.16
CA THR A 196 1.65 -8.48 13.05
C THR A 196 1.40 -7.82 14.41
N VAL A 197 1.21 -8.59 15.49
CA VAL A 197 1.08 -8.06 16.86
C VAL A 197 2.35 -7.30 17.27
N SER A 198 3.53 -7.80 16.91
CA SER A 198 4.81 -7.12 17.19
C SER A 198 4.92 -5.77 16.48
N VAL A 199 4.36 -5.65 15.26
CA VAL A 199 4.27 -4.38 14.54
C VAL A 199 3.33 -3.41 15.24
N ILE A 200 2.15 -3.87 15.68
CA ILE A 200 1.22 -3.06 16.48
C ILE A 200 1.87 -2.56 17.76
N GLU A 201 2.55 -3.44 18.50
CA GLU A 201 3.25 -3.08 19.72
C GLU A 201 4.34 -2.02 19.44
N PHE A 202 5.12 -2.19 18.38
CA PHE A 202 6.12 -1.21 17.98
C PHE A 202 5.50 0.15 17.67
N LEU A 203 4.39 0.19 16.92
CA LEU A 203 3.69 1.44 16.59
C LEU A 203 3.12 2.10 17.85
N ALA A 204 2.45 1.33 18.71
CA ALA A 204 1.90 1.81 19.97
C ALA A 204 3.00 2.38 20.88
N GLN A 205 4.07 1.62 21.15
CA GLN A 205 5.21 2.06 21.96
C GLN A 205 5.85 3.33 21.41
N ARG A 206 6.04 3.39 20.09
CA ARG A 206 6.72 4.50 19.44
C ARG A 206 5.95 5.81 19.52
N TYR A 207 4.62 5.76 19.51
CA TYR A 207 3.76 6.94 19.40
C TYR A 207 2.90 7.21 20.63
N ALA A 208 2.87 6.32 21.63
CA ALA A 208 2.06 6.46 22.84
C ALA A 208 2.23 7.79 23.58
N SER A 209 3.45 8.34 23.61
CA SER A 209 3.75 9.62 24.28
C SER A 209 3.37 10.85 23.45
N ARG A 210 2.83 10.69 22.24
CA ARG A 210 2.47 11.80 21.35
C ARG A 210 1.02 12.23 21.60
N PRO A 211 0.76 13.49 22.02
CA PRO A 211 -0.60 13.98 22.28
C PRO A 211 -1.54 14.02 21.05
N SER A 212 -0.96 13.90 19.85
CA SER A 212 -1.70 13.82 18.59
C SER A 212 -2.23 12.42 18.29
N LEU A 213 -1.66 11.36 18.87
CA LEU A 213 -2.13 10.00 18.65
C LEU A 213 -3.47 9.84 19.35
N ILE A 214 -4.53 9.59 18.57
CA ILE A 214 -5.87 9.34 19.12
C ILE A 214 -6.27 7.87 19.02
N ALA A 215 -5.76 7.14 18.03
CA ALA A 215 -6.12 5.74 17.86
C ALA A 215 -5.05 4.93 17.11
N VAL A 216 -5.09 3.62 17.33
CA VAL A 216 -4.36 2.60 16.57
C VAL A 216 -5.37 1.62 16.01
N GLU A 217 -5.42 1.49 14.70
CA GLU A 217 -6.19 0.47 14.00
C GLU A 217 -5.34 -0.78 13.79
N LEU A 218 -5.89 -1.91 14.25
CA LEU A 218 -5.12 -3.14 14.39
C LEU A 218 -4.82 -3.79 13.03
N ILE A 219 -5.75 -3.76 12.09
CA ILE A 219 -5.52 -4.25 10.73
C ILE A 219 -6.62 -3.74 9.81
N ASN A 220 -6.28 -3.33 8.60
CA ASN A 220 -7.23 -2.88 7.59
C ASN A 220 -7.92 -4.05 6.88
N GLU A 221 -9.24 -4.03 6.78
CA GLU A 221 -10.05 -4.84 5.85
C GLU A 221 -9.66 -6.33 5.71
N PRO A 222 -9.58 -7.13 6.79
CA PRO A 222 -9.38 -8.58 6.64
C PRO A 222 -10.55 -9.21 5.87
N ARG A 223 -10.28 -10.09 4.90
CA ARG A 223 -11.34 -10.72 4.06
C ARG A 223 -11.85 -12.01 4.68
N ALA A 224 -13.17 -12.13 4.83
CA ALA A 224 -13.80 -13.27 5.51
C ALA A 224 -13.51 -14.64 4.87
N GLU A 225 -13.32 -14.68 3.55
CA GLU A 225 -13.03 -15.91 2.79
C GLU A 225 -11.65 -16.52 3.13
N GLY A 226 -10.67 -15.69 3.52
CA GLY A 226 -9.31 -16.15 3.87
C GLY A 226 -8.99 -16.05 5.36
N VAL A 227 -9.67 -15.17 6.09
CA VAL A 227 -9.41 -14.91 7.51
C VAL A 227 -10.63 -15.28 8.34
N GLY A 228 -10.55 -16.40 9.08
CA GLY A 228 -11.62 -16.87 9.96
C GLY A 228 -11.89 -15.96 11.17
N PHE A 229 -13.14 -15.97 11.65
CA PHE A 229 -13.59 -15.13 12.78
C PHE A 229 -12.75 -15.34 14.04
N ASP A 230 -12.53 -16.59 14.47
CA ASP A 230 -11.81 -16.88 15.72
C ASP A 230 -10.32 -16.51 15.63
N THR A 231 -9.71 -16.70 14.46
CA THR A 231 -8.33 -16.26 14.18
C THR A 231 -8.22 -14.74 14.32
N LEU A 232 -9.12 -14.01 13.67
CA LEU A 232 -9.12 -12.54 13.74
C LEU A 232 -9.44 -12.03 15.14
N LYS A 233 -10.42 -12.64 15.84
CA LYS A 233 -10.75 -12.30 17.22
C LYS A 233 -9.56 -12.49 18.16
N SER A 234 -8.81 -13.59 17.99
CA SER A 234 -7.61 -13.87 18.78
C SER A 234 -6.50 -12.84 18.51
N TYR A 235 -6.29 -12.49 17.24
CA TYR A 235 -5.40 -11.39 16.87
C TYR A 235 -5.84 -10.06 17.49
N TYR A 236 -7.12 -9.74 17.42
CA TYR A 236 -7.70 -8.52 17.97
C TYR A 236 -7.52 -8.40 19.47
N GLN A 237 -7.67 -9.49 20.23
CA GLN A 237 -7.33 -9.50 21.66
C GLN A 237 -5.84 -9.20 21.89
N ALA A 238 -4.95 -9.93 21.19
CA ALA A 238 -3.50 -9.76 21.35
C ALA A 238 -3.03 -8.35 20.96
N GLY A 239 -3.58 -7.78 19.88
CA GLY A 239 -3.32 -6.42 19.43
C GLY A 239 -3.84 -5.36 20.40
N TYR A 240 -5.05 -5.56 20.96
CA TYR A 240 -5.58 -4.70 22.02
C TYR A 240 -4.67 -4.66 23.23
N ASP A 241 -4.26 -5.83 23.73
CA ASP A 241 -3.36 -5.94 24.88
C ASP A 241 -1.99 -5.30 24.58
N ALA A 242 -1.49 -5.44 23.36
CA ALA A 242 -0.27 -4.79 22.90
C ALA A 242 -0.37 -3.25 22.94
N VAL A 243 -1.48 -2.67 22.46
CA VAL A 243 -1.69 -1.21 22.57
C VAL A 243 -1.80 -0.78 24.03
N ARG A 244 -2.55 -1.52 24.85
CA ARG A 244 -2.80 -1.20 26.26
C ARG A 244 -1.56 -1.27 27.15
N ARG A 245 -0.53 -2.05 26.77
CA ARG A 245 0.78 -2.02 27.43
C ARG A 245 1.47 -0.66 27.35
N HIS A 246 1.20 0.13 26.31
CA HIS A 246 1.90 1.41 26.05
C HIS A 246 1.02 2.64 26.24
N THR A 247 -0.31 2.51 26.08
CA THR A 247 -1.23 3.64 26.26
C THR A 247 -2.64 3.19 26.70
N SER A 248 -3.17 3.88 27.71
CA SER A 248 -4.55 3.73 28.18
C SER A 248 -5.53 4.71 27.53
N THR A 249 -5.04 5.73 26.82
CA THR A 249 -5.87 6.83 26.31
C THR A 249 -6.15 6.76 24.82
N ALA A 250 -5.27 6.11 24.03
CA ALA A 250 -5.54 5.91 22.61
C ALA A 250 -6.67 4.88 22.43
N TYR A 251 -7.58 5.16 21.50
CA TYR A 251 -8.59 4.19 21.08
C TYR A 251 -7.94 3.04 20.30
N VAL A 252 -8.53 1.85 20.40
CA VAL A 252 -8.15 0.69 19.59
C VAL A 252 -9.26 0.45 18.58
N ILE A 253 -8.91 0.55 17.29
CA ILE A 253 -9.84 0.38 16.19
C ILE A 253 -9.76 -1.05 15.67
N PHE A 254 -10.92 -1.69 15.53
CA PHE A 254 -11.11 -3.02 14.98
C PHE A 254 -11.83 -2.89 13.65
N SER A 255 -11.24 -3.36 12.55
CA SER A 255 -11.87 -3.30 11.23
C SER A 255 -12.91 -4.41 11.06
N ALA A 256 -14.07 -4.08 10.49
CA ALA A 256 -15.02 -5.09 10.05
C ALA A 256 -14.40 -5.94 8.93
N ARG A 257 -14.71 -7.24 8.89
CA ARG A 257 -14.24 -8.09 7.79
C ARG A 257 -14.96 -7.73 6.51
N LEU A 258 -14.22 -7.71 5.40
CA LEU A 258 -14.82 -7.67 4.07
C LEU A 258 -15.67 -8.93 3.86
N SER A 259 -16.84 -8.76 3.26
CA SER A 259 -17.81 -9.82 2.95
C SER A 259 -18.36 -10.57 4.19
N ALA A 260 -18.32 -9.97 5.39
CA ALA A 260 -18.95 -10.49 6.60
C ALA A 260 -20.01 -9.52 7.16
N ASP A 261 -20.70 -9.95 8.22
CA ASP A 261 -21.55 -9.05 9.01
C ASP A 261 -20.67 -8.01 9.72
N ALA A 262 -20.92 -6.73 9.46
CA ALA A 262 -20.12 -5.65 10.02
C ALA A 262 -20.17 -5.57 11.55
N GLY A 263 -21.20 -6.15 12.18
CA GLY A 263 -21.41 -6.16 13.62
C GLY A 263 -20.89 -7.40 14.35
N GLU A 264 -20.27 -8.37 13.66
CA GLU A 264 -19.88 -9.66 14.24
C GLU A 264 -18.93 -9.54 15.45
N PHE A 265 -18.12 -8.49 15.50
CA PHE A 265 -17.19 -8.22 16.60
C PHE A 265 -17.76 -7.36 17.73
N ILE A 266 -18.98 -6.80 17.58
CA ILE A 266 -19.58 -5.91 18.60
C ILE A 266 -19.66 -6.58 19.98
N PRO A 267 -20.12 -7.84 20.14
CA PRO A 267 -20.18 -8.47 21.45
C PRO A 267 -18.81 -8.57 22.14
N PHE A 268 -17.74 -8.73 21.35
CA PHE A 268 -16.36 -8.79 21.84
C PHE A 268 -15.83 -7.39 22.18
N THR A 269 -15.91 -6.44 21.25
CA THR A 269 -15.32 -5.10 21.41
C THR A 269 -16.06 -4.23 22.44
N SER A 270 -17.35 -4.49 22.68
CA SER A 270 -18.14 -3.80 23.72
C SER A 270 -17.68 -4.12 25.14
N GLY A 271 -17.00 -5.26 25.34
CA GLY A 271 -16.44 -5.67 26.64
C GLY A 271 -15.08 -5.05 26.95
N LEU A 272 -14.52 -4.28 26.02
CA LEU A 272 -13.20 -3.67 26.12
C LEU A 272 -13.31 -2.15 26.21
N ASP A 273 -12.41 -1.50 26.96
CA ASP A 273 -12.41 -0.05 27.09
C ASP A 273 -11.70 0.63 25.92
N GLY A 274 -12.25 1.78 25.49
CA GLY A 274 -11.66 2.63 24.45
C GLY A 274 -11.60 1.95 23.08
N THR A 275 -12.68 1.29 22.67
CA THR A 275 -12.77 0.55 21.41
C THR A 275 -13.62 1.26 20.37
N VAL A 276 -13.24 1.06 19.11
CA VAL A 276 -13.90 1.63 17.93
C VAL A 276 -14.03 0.52 16.89
N LEU A 277 -15.17 0.43 16.24
CA LEU A 277 -15.42 -0.48 15.13
C LEU A 277 -15.39 0.32 13.82
N ASP A 278 -14.50 -0.06 12.91
CA ASP A 278 -14.34 0.57 11.60
C ASP A 278 -15.16 -0.16 10.53
N VAL A 279 -15.87 0.62 9.72
CA VAL A 279 -16.63 0.16 8.56
C VAL A 279 -16.32 1.03 7.35
N HIS A 280 -16.19 0.40 6.20
CA HIS A 280 -15.91 1.09 4.94
C HIS A 280 -17.11 1.04 4.02
N TYR A 281 -17.53 2.21 3.51
CA TYR A 281 -18.73 2.34 2.71
C TYR A 281 -18.43 2.96 1.36
N TYR A 282 -18.56 2.12 0.33
CA TYR A 282 -18.36 2.48 -1.06
C TYR A 282 -19.64 2.20 -1.87
N ASN A 283 -20.11 3.16 -2.66
CA ASN A 283 -21.11 2.87 -3.71
C ASN A 283 -20.41 2.45 -5.02
N LEU A 284 -19.44 1.55 -4.85
CA LEU A 284 -18.56 0.99 -5.88
C LEU A 284 -18.33 -0.49 -5.54
N PHE A 285 -17.61 -1.20 -6.42
CA PHE A 285 -17.14 -2.58 -6.21
C PHE A 285 -18.25 -3.63 -6.05
N SER A 286 -19.47 -3.30 -6.47
CA SER A 286 -20.59 -4.22 -6.58
C SER A 286 -21.38 -3.89 -7.83
N ASP A 287 -21.63 -4.91 -8.65
CA ASP A 287 -22.44 -4.83 -9.87
C ASP A 287 -23.86 -4.32 -9.58
N MET A 288 -24.30 -4.34 -8.31
CA MET A 288 -25.58 -3.78 -7.93
C MET A 288 -25.71 -2.29 -8.26
N PHE A 289 -24.60 -1.54 -8.34
CA PHE A 289 -24.62 -0.11 -8.65
C PHE A 289 -24.55 0.18 -10.15
N ASP A 290 -24.42 -0.86 -10.99
CA ASP A 290 -24.29 -0.68 -12.42
C ASP A 290 -25.59 -0.19 -13.04
N GLY A 291 -25.47 0.85 -13.86
CA GLY A 291 -26.61 1.51 -14.50
C GLY A 291 -27.50 2.31 -13.56
N TRP A 292 -27.14 2.48 -12.28
CA TRP A 292 -27.89 3.32 -11.37
C TRP A 292 -27.78 4.80 -11.72
N THR A 293 -28.88 5.51 -11.50
CA THR A 293 -28.94 6.98 -11.58
C THR A 293 -28.29 7.62 -10.35
N ALA A 294 -27.99 8.92 -10.45
CA ALA A 294 -27.55 9.72 -9.31
C ALA A 294 -28.55 9.65 -8.13
N GLN A 295 -29.86 9.74 -8.41
CA GLN A 295 -30.89 9.70 -7.37
C GLN A 295 -30.93 8.35 -6.66
N GLN A 296 -30.83 7.23 -7.38
CA GLN A 296 -30.82 5.90 -6.76
C GLN A 296 -29.62 5.71 -5.83
N ASN A 297 -28.45 6.23 -6.19
CA ASN A 297 -27.28 6.21 -5.32
C ASN A 297 -27.48 7.08 -4.06
N ILE A 298 -28.05 8.27 -4.21
CA ILE A 298 -28.37 9.17 -3.09
C ILE A 298 -29.40 8.53 -2.15
N ASP A 299 -30.46 7.93 -2.69
CA ASP A 299 -31.49 7.25 -1.91
C ASP A 299 -30.90 6.04 -1.17
N TYR A 300 -29.96 5.32 -1.79
CA TYR A 300 -29.26 4.22 -1.15
C TYR A 300 -28.44 4.66 0.07
N VAL A 301 -27.81 5.83 -0.02
CA VAL A 301 -27.09 6.41 1.10
C VAL A 301 -28.06 6.74 2.25
N HIS A 302 -29.17 7.43 1.96
CA HIS A 302 -30.14 7.84 2.98
C HIS A 302 -30.88 6.69 3.65
N ASN A 303 -31.03 5.56 2.97
CA ASN A 303 -31.80 4.43 3.48
C ASN A 303 -30.86 3.29 3.92
N GLN A 304 -30.18 2.63 2.97
CA GLN A 304 -29.41 1.42 3.22
C GLN A 304 -28.12 1.72 3.99
N ARG A 305 -27.32 2.72 3.58
CA ARG A 305 -26.10 3.08 4.33
C ARG A 305 -26.42 3.61 5.72
N ALA A 306 -27.49 4.40 5.86
CA ALA A 306 -27.96 4.85 7.17
C ALA A 306 -28.31 3.68 8.11
N ASN A 307 -29.04 2.67 7.60
CA ASN A 307 -29.38 1.48 8.37
C ASN A 307 -28.14 0.65 8.72
N GLN A 308 -27.20 0.47 7.78
CA GLN A 308 -25.94 -0.24 8.04
C GLN A 308 -25.10 0.45 9.11
N LEU A 309 -24.98 1.77 9.06
CA LEU A 309 -24.26 2.54 10.09
C LEU A 309 -24.97 2.46 11.45
N ALA A 310 -26.30 2.43 11.48
CA ALA A 310 -27.07 2.26 12.71
C ALA A 310 -26.85 0.90 13.38
N VAL A 311 -26.52 -0.15 12.62
CA VAL A 311 -26.15 -1.46 13.19
C VAL A 311 -24.89 -1.36 14.04
N VAL A 312 -23.87 -0.62 13.59
CA VAL A 312 -22.59 -0.49 14.30
C VAL A 312 -22.53 0.69 15.28
N THR A 313 -23.45 1.65 15.17
CA THR A 313 -23.55 2.81 16.07
C THR A 313 -24.48 2.51 17.24
N LYS A 314 -23.93 1.99 18.34
CA LYS A 314 -24.73 1.59 19.51
C LYS A 314 -25.04 2.76 20.44
N SER A 315 -26.25 2.77 21.00
CA SER A 315 -26.72 3.81 21.93
C SER A 315 -25.97 3.84 23.27
N ASN A 316 -25.37 2.71 23.68
CA ASN A 316 -24.49 2.63 24.84
C ASN A 316 -23.09 3.21 24.59
N GLY A 317 -22.79 3.64 23.36
CA GLY A 317 -21.51 4.22 22.96
C GLY A 317 -20.32 3.24 22.98
N ARG A 318 -20.57 1.92 22.98
CA ARG A 318 -19.52 0.89 23.04
C ARG A 318 -19.81 -0.26 22.06
N PRO A 319 -18.92 -0.56 21.10
CA PRO A 319 -17.80 0.29 20.66
C PRO A 319 -18.31 1.62 20.05
N LEU A 320 -17.43 2.61 19.88
CA LEU A 320 -17.72 3.74 18.99
C LEU A 320 -17.71 3.27 17.53
N SER A 321 -18.45 3.91 16.63
CA SER A 321 -18.46 3.60 15.20
C SER A 321 -17.62 4.60 14.43
N PHE A 322 -16.80 4.09 13.51
CA PHE A 322 -15.95 4.90 12.63
C PHE A 322 -16.23 4.51 11.19
N VAL A 323 -16.44 5.50 10.32
CA VAL A 323 -16.46 5.26 8.86
C VAL A 323 -15.09 5.61 8.32
N GLY A 324 -14.16 4.66 8.40
CA GLY A 324 -12.74 4.87 8.12
C GLY A 324 -12.42 5.10 6.65
N GLU A 325 -13.33 4.69 5.76
CA GLU A 325 -13.22 4.94 4.34
C GLU A 325 -14.58 5.15 3.65
N TRP A 326 -14.64 6.21 2.84
CA TRP A 326 -15.69 6.49 1.87
C TRP A 326 -15.18 7.48 0.81
N VAL A 327 -15.85 7.53 -0.35
CA VAL A 327 -15.56 8.47 -1.45
C VAL A 327 -16.84 9.03 -2.03
N ALA A 328 -16.74 10.20 -2.68
CA ALA A 328 -17.81 10.73 -3.53
C ALA A 328 -17.62 10.34 -5.02
N GLU A 329 -17.01 9.17 -5.27
CA GLU A 329 -16.93 8.52 -6.59
C GLU A 329 -17.99 7.41 -6.69
N TRP A 330 -18.50 7.18 -7.89
CA TRP A 330 -19.53 6.18 -8.21
C TRP A 330 -19.49 5.76 -9.69
N ASN A 331 -20.30 4.77 -10.08
CA ASN A 331 -20.39 4.28 -11.47
C ASN A 331 -21.37 5.08 -12.36
N VAL A 332 -21.86 6.24 -11.92
CA VAL A 332 -22.85 7.03 -12.69
C VAL A 332 -22.17 7.75 -13.86
N ASN A 333 -22.44 7.30 -15.07
CA ASN A 333 -21.93 7.92 -16.30
C ASN A 333 -22.54 9.32 -16.53
N ASN A 334 -21.71 10.27 -16.99
CA ASN A 334 -22.12 11.64 -17.33
C ASN A 334 -22.82 12.41 -16.18
N ALA A 335 -22.56 12.05 -14.92
CA ALA A 335 -23.07 12.78 -13.76
C ALA A 335 -22.61 14.24 -13.80
N THR A 336 -23.53 15.16 -13.50
CA THR A 336 -23.24 16.59 -13.48
C THR A 336 -22.47 16.97 -12.20
N SER A 337 -21.88 18.18 -12.18
CA SER A 337 -21.29 18.70 -10.93
C SER A 337 -22.30 18.79 -9.78
N GLU A 338 -23.57 19.00 -10.10
CA GLU A 338 -24.65 19.03 -9.12
C GLU A 338 -24.96 17.64 -8.55
N ASP A 339 -24.93 16.60 -9.38
CA ASP A 339 -25.14 15.23 -8.91
C ASP A 339 -24.05 14.80 -7.92
N TYR A 340 -22.78 15.11 -8.20
CA TYR A 340 -21.67 14.84 -7.28
C TYR A 340 -21.77 15.64 -5.97
N ARG A 341 -22.20 16.92 -6.02
CA ARG A 341 -22.47 17.71 -4.80
C ARG A 341 -23.54 17.05 -3.94
N ARG A 342 -24.69 16.75 -4.52
CA ARG A 342 -25.83 16.12 -3.82
C ARG A 342 -25.44 14.76 -3.24
N PHE A 343 -24.63 13.97 -3.95
CA PHE A 343 -24.14 12.69 -3.47
C PHE A 343 -23.15 12.83 -2.31
N ALA A 344 -22.19 13.74 -2.43
CA ALA A 344 -21.24 14.01 -1.35
C ALA A 344 -21.94 14.55 -0.09
N GLU A 345 -22.92 15.45 -0.25
CA GLU A 345 -23.76 15.96 0.84
C GLU A 345 -24.55 14.86 1.53
N ALA A 346 -25.17 13.97 0.76
CA ALA A 346 -25.90 12.82 1.29
C ALA A 346 -24.98 11.91 2.14
N GLN A 347 -23.78 11.62 1.64
CA GLN A 347 -22.79 10.83 2.37
C GLN A 347 -22.31 11.55 3.63
N LEU A 348 -21.90 12.82 3.56
CA LEU A 348 -21.50 13.59 4.74
C LEU A 348 -22.59 13.61 5.82
N LYS A 349 -23.85 13.79 5.41
CA LYS A 349 -24.99 13.81 6.33
C LYS A 349 -25.22 12.46 7.02
N VAL A 350 -25.11 11.36 6.29
CA VAL A 350 -25.38 10.02 6.83
C VAL A 350 -24.17 9.49 7.60
N LEU A 351 -23.00 9.50 6.97
CA LEU A 351 -21.76 8.96 7.52
C LEU A 351 -21.23 9.83 8.67
N GLY A 352 -21.58 11.12 8.69
CA GLY A 352 -21.35 12.03 9.81
C GLY A 352 -21.98 11.60 11.14
N ASN A 353 -22.92 10.65 11.14
CA ASN A 353 -23.54 10.11 12.35
C ASN A 353 -22.68 9.05 13.05
N ALA A 354 -21.56 8.63 12.47
CA ALA A 354 -20.62 7.72 13.11
C ALA A 354 -20.02 8.36 14.37
N SER A 355 -20.03 7.65 15.50
CA SER A 355 -19.76 8.27 16.81
C SER A 355 -18.29 8.58 17.08
N PHE A 356 -17.37 7.99 16.32
CA PHE A 356 -15.94 8.33 16.30
C PHE A 356 -15.59 9.29 15.14
N GLY A 357 -16.48 9.43 14.15
CA GLY A 357 -16.30 10.26 12.97
C GLY A 357 -16.11 9.45 11.68
N TRP A 358 -15.53 10.09 10.67
CA TRP A 358 -15.31 9.52 9.35
C TRP A 358 -13.96 9.96 8.76
N ALA A 359 -13.45 9.22 7.79
CA ALA A 359 -12.28 9.57 6.99
C ALA A 359 -12.53 9.34 5.50
N TYR A 360 -12.30 10.37 4.69
CA TYR A 360 -12.46 10.32 3.23
C TYR A 360 -11.24 9.64 2.61
N TRP A 361 -11.47 8.70 1.70
CA TRP A 361 -10.41 8.05 0.94
C TRP A 361 -10.25 8.72 -0.44
N THR A 362 -9.32 9.63 -0.68
CA THR A 362 -8.18 10.04 0.12
C THR A 362 -7.99 11.56 0.04
N TYR A 363 -7.03 12.09 0.79
CA TYR A 363 -6.73 13.52 0.79
C TYR A 363 -6.35 14.05 -0.60
N LYS A 364 -5.48 13.33 -1.32
CA LYS A 364 -4.92 13.73 -2.61
C LYS A 364 -4.75 12.51 -3.51
N CYS A 365 -5.36 12.55 -4.69
CA CYS A 365 -5.31 11.51 -5.71
C CYS A 365 -5.26 12.14 -7.11
N GLU A 366 -4.72 11.41 -8.09
CA GLU A 366 -4.79 11.80 -9.50
C GLU A 366 -6.23 11.75 -10.03
N LYS A 367 -7.02 10.79 -9.54
CA LYS A 367 -8.46 10.68 -9.84
C LYS A 367 -9.22 11.74 -9.03
N GLN A 368 -10.01 12.56 -9.71
CA GLN A 368 -10.62 13.78 -9.17
C GLN A 368 -11.52 13.52 -7.95
N HIS A 369 -12.55 12.68 -8.08
CA HIS A 369 -13.49 12.42 -6.98
C HIS A 369 -12.96 11.44 -5.93
N TRP A 370 -11.74 10.94 -6.08
CA TRP A 370 -10.97 10.26 -5.03
C TRP A 370 -10.09 11.23 -4.23
N SER A 371 -10.04 12.51 -4.63
CA SER A 371 -9.17 13.54 -4.04
C SER A 371 -10.01 14.54 -3.26
N LEU A 372 -10.10 14.40 -1.94
CA LEU A 372 -10.85 15.32 -1.09
C LEU A 372 -10.39 16.78 -1.28
N ARG A 373 -9.08 16.99 -1.42
CA ARG A 373 -8.53 18.32 -1.72
C ARG A 373 -9.11 18.90 -3.01
N TRP A 374 -9.24 18.10 -4.07
CA TRP A 374 -9.85 18.53 -5.32
C TRP A 374 -11.35 18.80 -5.15
N MET A 375 -12.07 17.92 -4.45
CA MET A 375 -13.50 18.08 -4.17
C MET A 375 -13.80 19.39 -3.43
N ILE A 376 -13.01 19.72 -2.41
CA ILE A 376 -13.14 20.99 -1.67
C ILE A 376 -12.77 22.18 -2.55
N THR A 377 -11.63 22.12 -3.25
CA THR A 377 -11.13 23.22 -4.08
C THR A 377 -12.11 23.61 -5.20
N ASN A 378 -12.87 22.64 -5.72
CA ASN A 378 -13.81 22.86 -6.81
C ASN A 378 -15.28 22.97 -6.34
N GLY A 379 -15.51 23.12 -5.03
CA GLY A 379 -16.84 23.38 -4.47
C GLY A 379 -17.82 22.20 -4.54
N TYR A 380 -17.31 20.98 -4.59
CA TYR A 380 -18.13 19.76 -4.52
C TYR A 380 -18.41 19.34 -3.07
N ILE A 381 -17.52 19.70 -2.15
CA ILE A 381 -17.66 19.46 -0.71
C ILE A 381 -17.33 20.77 0.02
N SER A 382 -18.18 21.18 0.97
CA SER A 382 -17.87 22.19 2.00
C SER A 382 -17.98 21.56 3.38
N LEU A 383 -16.99 21.80 4.23
CA LEU A 383 -16.94 21.31 5.62
C LEU A 383 -16.98 22.46 6.65
N VAL A 384 -16.97 23.70 6.18
CA VAL A 384 -16.99 24.93 6.97
C VAL A 384 -18.22 25.77 6.67
#